data_AF-A0A7U9R1F4-F1
#
_entry.id   AF-A0A7U9R1F4-F1
#
_cell.length_a   1.000
_cell.length_b   1.000
_cell.length_c   1.000
_cell.angle_alpha   90.00
_cell.angle_beta   90.00
_cell.angle_gamma   90.00
#
_symmetry.space_group_name_H-M   'P 1'
#
loop_
_entity.id
_entity.type
_entity.pdbx_description
1 polymer ?
#
loop_
_entity_poly.entity_id
_entity_poly.type
_entity_poly.pdbx_seq_one_letter_code
_entity_poly.pdbx_strand_id
1 'polypeptide(L)'
;MSVMQNSKQHSRGGVVSFLAPGQDKYTRLRASTLGVGFDPKDIQAVIAGEWPLPEFPKDAPPPPRQVGLIIDIQKRMAQGKGPAYERWAKVYNLKQMAAALQFLQENNLTDYDALAAKTSAAVDRAHALAAMNELLGGEKLPKMDALKRQRRELADKKKALYAEYRQAQRDMRQAVAVKANIDHLLGLTDGRDNKEQTR
;
A
#
# COMPACT_ATOMS: atom_id res chain seq x y z
N MET A 1 -18.53 0.61 -18.90
CA MET A 1 -18.88 2.00 -19.30
C MET A 1 -19.86 2.58 -18.28
N SER A 2 -19.39 3.06 -17.13
CA SER A 2 -20.25 3.78 -16.16
C SER A 2 -19.42 4.61 -15.19
N VAL A 3 -18.82 5.71 -15.68
CA VAL A 3 -18.21 6.73 -14.81
C VAL A 3 -18.28 8.10 -15.50
N MET A 4 -19.47 8.63 -15.80
CA MET A 4 -19.53 9.97 -16.43
C MET A 4 -20.85 10.74 -16.29
N GLN A 5 -21.67 10.47 -15.27
CA GLN A 5 -22.97 11.15 -15.15
C GLN A 5 -22.98 12.49 -14.39
N ASN A 6 -21.87 12.96 -13.81
CA ASN A 6 -21.87 14.20 -12.99
C ASN A 6 -20.76 15.20 -13.35
N SER A 7 -20.56 15.51 -14.64
CA SER A 7 -19.68 16.62 -15.05
C SER A 7 -20.50 17.86 -15.44
N LYS A 8 -20.13 19.04 -14.92
CA LYS A 8 -20.78 20.31 -15.29
C LYS A 8 -20.03 20.93 -16.47
N GLN A 9 -20.69 21.05 -17.61
CA GLN A 9 -20.15 21.70 -18.81
C GLN A 9 -20.50 23.19 -18.81
N HIS A 10 -19.54 24.04 -19.18
CA HIS A 10 -19.71 25.48 -19.33
C HIS A 10 -19.08 25.93 -20.66
N SER A 11 -19.88 26.56 -21.53
CA SER A 11 -19.41 27.20 -22.76
C SER A 11 -19.66 28.71 -22.69
N ARG A 12 -18.59 29.50 -22.71
CA ARG A 12 -18.64 30.96 -22.92
C ARG A 12 -17.61 31.33 -23.98
N GLY A 13 -18.03 32.07 -25.00
CA GLY A 13 -17.14 32.56 -26.06
C GLY A 13 -16.50 31.46 -26.94
N GLY A 14 -17.21 30.36 -27.20
CA GLY A 14 -16.73 29.28 -28.07
C GLY A 14 -15.73 28.31 -27.43
N VAL A 15 -15.46 28.45 -26.13
CA VAL A 15 -14.55 27.55 -25.38
C VAL A 15 -15.35 26.57 -24.56
N VAL A 16 -15.20 25.27 -24.81
CA VAL A 16 -15.82 24.23 -24.01
C VAL A 16 -14.94 23.96 -22.79
N SER A 17 -15.51 24.13 -21.60
CA SER A 17 -14.85 23.79 -20.34
C SER A 17 -15.73 22.82 -19.55
N PHE A 18 -15.12 21.89 -18.82
CA PHE A 18 -15.84 20.94 -17.98
C PHE A 18 -15.20 20.88 -16.59
N LEU A 19 -16.03 20.54 -15.61
CA LEU A 19 -15.59 20.30 -14.23
C LEU A 19 -15.78 18.82 -13.92
N ALA A 20 -14.69 18.08 -13.71
CA ALA A 20 -14.73 16.68 -13.31
C ALA A 20 -14.96 16.55 -11.79
N PRO A 21 -15.59 15.46 -11.31
CA PRO A 21 -15.72 15.20 -9.88
C PRO A 21 -14.35 15.21 -9.17
N GLY A 22 -14.21 16.03 -8.11
CA GLY A 22 -12.96 16.18 -7.37
C GLY A 22 -12.01 17.27 -7.88
N GLN A 23 -12.40 18.05 -8.91
CA GLN A 23 -11.66 19.24 -9.33
C GLN A 23 -12.33 20.51 -8.78
N ASP A 24 -11.53 21.43 -8.22
CA ASP A 24 -11.99 22.74 -7.75
C ASP A 24 -12.08 23.79 -8.89
N LYS A 25 -11.42 23.53 -10.03
CA LYS A 25 -11.31 24.47 -11.16
C LYS A 25 -11.73 23.81 -12.47
N TYR A 26 -12.39 24.58 -13.34
CA TYR A 26 -12.78 24.12 -14.67
C TYR A 26 -11.54 23.83 -15.54
N THR A 27 -11.56 22.68 -16.21
CA THR A 27 -10.57 22.29 -17.21
C THR A 27 -11.06 22.71 -18.59
N ARG A 28 -10.20 23.38 -19.38
CA ARG A 28 -10.52 23.90 -20.72
C ARG A 28 -10.10 22.89 -21.79
N LEU A 29 -10.99 22.58 -22.73
CA LEU A 29 -10.69 21.77 -23.91
C LEU A 29 -9.92 22.61 -24.93
N ARG A 30 -8.60 22.67 -24.78
CA ARG A 30 -7.67 23.39 -25.66
C ARG A 30 -6.32 22.69 -25.78
N ALA A 31 -5.70 22.82 -26.94
CA ALA A 31 -4.37 22.27 -27.19
C ALA A 31 -3.29 22.81 -26.23
N SER A 32 -3.40 24.08 -25.82
CA SER A 32 -2.46 24.70 -24.88
C SER A 32 -2.59 24.20 -23.44
N THR A 33 -3.72 23.59 -23.07
CA THR A 33 -4.00 23.12 -21.70
C THR A 33 -3.89 21.60 -21.58
N LEU A 34 -4.34 20.86 -22.60
CA LEU A 34 -4.42 19.40 -22.58
C LEU A 34 -3.48 18.71 -23.57
N GLY A 35 -2.80 19.47 -24.43
CA GLY A 35 -1.93 18.94 -25.49
C GLY A 35 -2.61 18.88 -26.86
N VAL A 36 -1.80 18.65 -27.90
CA VAL A 36 -2.26 18.57 -29.30
C VAL A 36 -3.36 17.52 -29.46
N GLY A 37 -4.42 17.83 -30.23
CA GLY A 37 -5.57 16.92 -30.45
C GLY A 37 -6.77 17.15 -29.53
N PHE A 38 -6.70 18.15 -28.63
CA PHE A 38 -7.78 18.52 -27.71
C PHE A 38 -8.48 19.83 -28.05
N ASP A 39 -8.27 20.38 -29.25
CA ASP A 39 -9.09 21.50 -29.70
C ASP A 39 -10.49 20.99 -30.12
N PRO A 40 -11.53 21.84 -30.05
CA PRO A 40 -12.91 21.42 -30.32
C PRO A 40 -13.11 20.76 -31.69
N LYS A 41 -12.34 21.18 -32.72
CA LYS A 41 -12.38 20.61 -34.06
C LYS A 41 -11.79 19.20 -34.11
N ASP A 42 -10.69 18.98 -33.42
CA ASP A 42 -10.01 17.69 -33.36
C ASP A 42 -10.90 16.68 -32.64
N ILE A 43 -11.52 17.09 -31.53
CA ILE A 43 -12.47 16.26 -30.78
C ILE A 43 -13.69 15.91 -31.65
N GLN A 44 -14.19 16.87 -32.44
CA GLN A 44 -15.28 16.60 -33.39
C GLN A 44 -14.85 15.61 -34.49
N ALA A 45 -13.65 15.74 -35.04
CA ALA A 45 -13.11 14.82 -36.04
C ALA A 45 -12.93 13.39 -35.49
N VAL A 46 -12.49 13.26 -34.24
CA VAL A 46 -12.39 11.97 -33.54
C VAL A 46 -13.77 11.35 -33.31
N ILE A 47 -14.78 12.14 -32.91
CA ILE A 47 -16.16 11.66 -32.75
C ILE A 47 -16.76 11.26 -34.11
N ALA A 48 -16.42 11.97 -35.18
CA ALA A 48 -16.82 11.65 -36.56
C ALA A 48 -16.08 10.43 -37.14
N GLY A 49 -15.04 9.93 -36.46
CA GLY A 49 -14.23 8.79 -36.91
C GLY A 49 -13.19 9.12 -37.98
N GLU A 50 -13.01 10.41 -38.32
CA GLU A 50 -12.07 10.88 -39.34
C GLU A 50 -10.63 10.99 -38.80
N TRP A 51 -10.46 10.97 -37.48
CA TRP A 51 -9.17 11.04 -36.81
C TRP A 51 -8.99 9.86 -35.84
N PRO A 52 -7.80 9.22 -35.81
CA PRO A 52 -7.49 8.21 -34.81
C PRO A 52 -7.46 8.85 -33.41
N LEU A 53 -7.88 8.09 -32.40
CA LEU A 53 -7.81 8.57 -31.00
C LEU A 53 -6.36 8.92 -30.65
N PRO A 54 -6.10 10.07 -29.99
CA PRO A 54 -4.78 10.40 -29.49
C PRO A 54 -4.24 9.29 -28.58
N GLU A 55 -3.12 8.69 -28.97
CA GLU A 55 -2.43 7.70 -28.14
C GLU A 55 -1.66 8.42 -27.03
N PHE A 56 -2.12 8.24 -25.78
CA PHE A 56 -1.29 8.59 -24.62
C PHE A 56 -0.28 7.46 -24.42
N PRO A 57 1.02 7.77 -24.33
CA PRO A 57 2.01 6.78 -23.94
C PRO A 57 1.66 6.26 -22.53
N LYS A 58 1.06 5.07 -22.44
CA LYS A 58 0.65 4.47 -21.16
C LYS A 58 1.85 4.07 -20.30
N ASP A 59 3.01 3.86 -20.94
CA ASP A 59 4.22 3.32 -20.34
C ASP A 59 5.43 4.25 -20.46
N ALA A 60 5.23 5.55 -20.76
CA ALA A 60 6.34 6.48 -20.71
C ALA A 60 6.89 6.53 -19.27
N PRO A 61 8.19 6.25 -19.04
CA PRO A 61 8.77 6.41 -17.73
C PRO A 61 8.48 7.82 -17.24
N PRO A 62 8.02 8.00 -15.99
CA PRO A 62 7.82 9.34 -15.46
C PRO A 62 9.12 10.13 -15.66
N PRO A 63 9.05 11.41 -16.08
CA PRO A 63 10.23 12.20 -16.30
C PRO A 63 11.11 12.15 -15.05
N PRO A 64 12.45 12.02 -15.20
CA PRO A 64 13.35 11.86 -14.07
C PRO A 64 13.12 13.01 -13.10
N ARG A 65 12.67 12.68 -11.89
CA ARG A 65 12.50 13.66 -10.82
C ARG A 65 13.89 14.02 -10.31
N GLN A 66 14.49 15.06 -10.89
CA GLN A 66 15.69 15.66 -10.30
C GLN A 66 15.27 16.40 -9.03
N VAL A 67 15.82 15.98 -7.90
CA VAL A 67 15.70 16.71 -6.64
C VAL A 67 16.58 17.97 -6.77
N GLY A 68 16.04 19.00 -7.41
CA GLY A 68 16.77 20.22 -7.73
C GLY A 68 16.96 21.11 -6.50
N LEU A 69 17.97 20.82 -5.69
CA LEU A 69 18.36 21.68 -4.55
C LEU A 69 19.00 23.00 -5.02
N ILE A 70 19.49 23.04 -6.26
CA ILE A 70 20.24 24.16 -6.84
C ILE A 70 19.65 24.51 -8.22
N ILE A 71 19.52 25.80 -8.52
CA ILE A 71 19.10 26.31 -9.83
C ILE A 71 20.26 26.15 -10.82
N ASP A 72 20.02 25.46 -11.94
CA ASP A 72 20.91 25.49 -13.09
C ASP A 72 20.84 26.87 -13.75
N ILE A 73 21.83 27.70 -13.43
CA ILE A 73 21.90 29.08 -13.90
C ILE A 73 22.08 29.13 -15.41
N GLN A 74 22.90 28.26 -16.00
CA GLN A 74 23.18 28.27 -17.44
C GLN A 74 21.94 27.92 -18.25
N LYS A 75 21.20 26.90 -17.82
CA LYS A 75 19.90 26.55 -18.42
C LYS A 75 18.91 27.71 -18.33
N ARG A 76 18.89 28.46 -17.22
CA ARG A 76 18.02 29.63 -17.05
C ARG A 76 18.47 30.82 -17.91
N MET A 77 19.76 31.02 -18.13
CA MET A 77 20.27 32.05 -19.04
C MET A 77 19.94 31.71 -20.50
N ALA A 78 20.06 30.44 -20.90
CA ALA A 78 19.64 29.97 -22.23
C ALA A 78 18.12 30.15 -22.48
N GLN A 79 17.31 30.20 -21.42
CA GLN A 79 15.88 30.51 -21.47
C GLN A 79 15.56 32.02 -21.51
N GLY A 80 16.57 32.88 -21.70
CA GLY A 80 16.38 34.33 -21.85
C GLY A 80 16.23 35.10 -20.53
N LYS A 81 16.65 34.54 -19.39
CA LYS A 81 16.69 35.29 -18.13
C LYS A 81 17.83 36.31 -18.14
N GLY A 82 17.57 37.50 -17.60
CA GLY A 82 18.53 38.62 -17.62
C GLY A 82 19.61 38.55 -16.52
N PRO A 83 20.64 39.42 -16.58
CA PRO A 83 21.78 39.41 -15.65
C PRO A 83 21.43 39.58 -14.17
N ALA A 84 20.33 40.27 -13.86
CA ALA A 84 19.84 40.40 -12.49
C ALA A 84 19.38 39.05 -11.90
N TYR A 85 18.78 38.20 -12.73
CA TYR A 85 18.35 36.86 -12.32
C TYR A 85 19.54 35.96 -12.01
N GLU A 86 20.61 36.06 -12.80
CA GLU A 86 21.85 35.34 -12.56
C GLU A 86 22.43 35.64 -11.17
N ARG A 87 22.51 36.94 -10.82
CA ARG A 87 23.02 37.39 -9.52
C ARG A 87 22.17 36.86 -8.36
N TRP A 88 20.85 36.92 -8.49
CA TRP A 88 19.93 36.37 -7.49
C TRP A 88 20.06 34.85 -7.36
N ALA A 89 20.13 34.13 -8.48
CA ALA A 89 20.23 32.67 -8.50
C ALA A 89 21.53 32.19 -7.85
N LYS A 90 22.65 32.91 -8.01
CA LYS A 90 23.91 32.62 -7.31
C LYS A 90 23.74 32.70 -5.79
N VAL A 91 23.18 33.80 -5.27
CA VAL A 91 22.95 33.97 -3.82
C VAL A 91 21.96 32.93 -3.30
N TYR A 92 20.91 32.64 -4.06
CA TYR A 92 19.94 31.60 -3.72
C TYR A 92 20.61 30.22 -3.60
N ASN A 93 21.38 29.81 -4.61
CA ASN A 93 22.07 28.52 -4.62
C ASN A 93 23.04 28.41 -3.44
N LEU A 94 23.76 29.49 -3.12
CA LEU A 94 24.68 29.53 -1.98
C LEU A 94 23.93 29.31 -0.65
N LYS A 95 22.77 29.95 -0.47
CA LYS A 95 21.90 29.73 0.69
C LYS A 95 21.38 28.29 0.76
N GLN A 96 21.00 27.71 -0.37
CA GLN A 96 20.54 26.32 -0.42
C GLN A 96 21.67 25.33 -0.11
N MET A 97 22.89 25.58 -0.61
CA MET A 97 24.07 24.77 -0.28
C MET A 97 24.39 24.85 1.21
N ALA A 98 24.36 26.05 1.80
CA ALA A 98 24.58 26.22 3.23
C ALA A 98 23.51 25.48 4.06
N ALA A 99 22.24 25.57 3.67
CA ALA A 99 21.16 24.83 4.34
C ALA A 99 21.33 23.31 4.22
N ALA A 100 21.75 22.81 3.05
CA ALA A 100 22.03 21.40 2.84
C ALA A 100 23.22 20.93 3.71
N LEU A 101 24.31 21.69 3.75
CA LEU A 101 25.47 21.40 4.60
C LEU A 101 25.09 21.41 6.08
N GLN A 102 24.31 22.41 6.53
CA GLN A 102 23.80 22.49 7.90
C GLN A 102 22.98 21.24 8.25
N PHE A 103 22.05 20.85 7.38
CA PHE A 103 21.25 19.65 7.58
C PHE A 103 22.12 18.40 7.69
N LEU A 104 23.12 18.25 6.81
CA LEU A 104 24.05 17.11 6.86
C LEU A 104 24.85 17.10 8.16
N GLN A 105 25.31 18.25 8.65
CA GLN A 105 26.01 18.36 9.92
C GLN A 105 25.12 18.01 11.12
N GLU A 106 23.93 18.61 11.22
CA GLU A 106 22.96 18.34 12.30
C GLU A 106 22.55 16.86 12.38
N ASN A 107 22.52 16.21 11.23
CA ASN A 107 22.12 14.81 11.10
C ASN A 107 23.30 13.83 11.14
N ASN A 108 24.54 14.31 11.32
CA ASN A 108 25.78 13.54 11.27
C ASN A 108 25.91 12.71 9.98
N LEU A 109 25.48 13.27 8.85
CA LEU A 109 25.53 12.68 7.50
C LEU A 109 26.75 13.16 6.70
N THR A 110 27.81 13.56 7.38
CA THR A 110 29.05 14.03 6.74
C THR A 110 29.92 12.89 6.20
N ASP A 111 29.59 11.64 6.55
CA ASP A 111 30.27 10.44 6.11
C ASP A 111 29.35 9.54 5.26
N TYR A 112 29.94 8.87 4.28
CA TYR A 112 29.22 8.00 3.35
C TYR A 112 28.62 6.80 4.08
N ASP A 113 29.36 6.19 5.01
CA ASP A 113 28.88 5.04 5.76
C ASP A 113 27.70 5.40 6.65
N ALA A 114 27.74 6.58 7.29
CA ALA A 114 26.63 7.11 8.07
C ALA A 114 25.39 7.39 7.20
N LEU A 115 25.58 7.89 5.99
CA LEU A 115 24.50 8.10 5.03
C LEU A 115 23.88 6.77 4.60
N ALA A 116 24.70 5.78 4.23
CA ALA A 116 24.26 4.45 3.82
C ALA A 116 23.50 3.71 4.94
N ALA A 117 23.99 3.80 6.18
CA ALA A 117 23.32 3.22 7.33
C ALA A 117 21.96 3.89 7.58
N LYS A 118 21.87 5.21 7.46
CA LYS A 118 20.62 5.95 7.68
C LYS A 118 19.59 5.67 6.58
N THR A 119 20.03 5.53 5.33
CA THR A 119 19.14 5.15 4.22
C THR A 119 18.65 3.71 4.39
N SER A 120 19.52 2.76 4.74
CA SER A 120 19.11 1.39 5.07
C SER A 120 18.06 1.39 6.19
N ALA A 121 18.35 2.06 7.31
CA ALA A 121 17.43 2.13 8.44
C ALA A 121 16.09 2.82 8.09
N ALA A 122 16.08 3.75 7.13
CA ALA A 122 14.85 4.40 6.65
C ALA A 122 14.05 3.45 5.75
N VAL A 123 14.72 2.72 4.87
CA VAL A 123 14.13 1.69 4.00
C VAL A 123 13.55 0.55 4.84
N ASP A 124 14.31 0.05 5.82
CA ASP A 124 13.87 -0.99 6.74
C ASP A 124 12.63 -0.55 7.54
N ARG A 125 12.62 0.71 8.02
CA ARG A 125 11.44 1.29 8.67
C ARG A 125 10.24 1.37 7.73
N ALA A 126 10.45 1.78 6.48
CA ALA A 126 9.38 1.84 5.49
C ALA A 126 8.80 0.46 5.19
N HIS A 127 9.67 -0.56 5.02
CA HIS A 127 9.24 -1.95 4.84
C HIS A 127 8.50 -2.49 6.06
N ALA A 128 9.00 -2.22 7.27
CA ALA A 128 8.32 -2.63 8.50
C ALA A 128 6.93 -1.98 8.63
N LEU A 129 6.79 -0.70 8.30
CA LEU A 129 5.50 -0.01 8.29
C LEU A 129 4.57 -0.54 7.21
N ALA A 130 5.08 -0.85 6.02
CA ALA A 130 4.29 -1.46 4.95
C ALA A 130 3.77 -2.85 5.36
N ALA A 131 4.64 -3.71 5.88
CA ALA A 131 4.27 -5.03 6.38
C ALA A 131 3.26 -4.95 7.53
N MET A 132 3.44 -4.01 8.46
CA MET A 132 2.48 -3.76 9.53
C MET A 132 1.12 -3.29 8.98
N ASN A 133 1.11 -2.43 7.97
CA ASN A 133 -0.11 -1.94 7.34
C ASN A 133 -0.87 -3.06 6.60
N GLU A 134 -0.15 -3.98 5.95
CA GLU A 134 -0.73 -5.19 5.34
C GLU A 134 -1.35 -6.11 6.39
N LEU A 135 -0.64 -6.38 7.50
CA LEU A 135 -1.14 -7.21 8.60
C LEU A 135 -2.39 -6.62 9.26
N LEU A 136 -2.49 -5.29 9.33
CA LEU A 136 -3.62 -4.56 9.90
C LEU A 136 -4.73 -4.29 8.87
N GLY A 137 -4.55 -4.66 7.60
CA GLY A 137 -5.53 -4.39 6.53
C GLY A 137 -5.83 -2.91 6.33
N GLY A 138 -4.87 -2.02 6.63
CA GLY A 138 -5.08 -0.57 6.58
C GLY A 138 -5.66 0.07 7.85
N GLU A 139 -5.98 -0.71 8.88
CA GLU A 139 -6.48 -0.19 10.15
C GLU A 139 -5.36 0.34 11.05
N LYS A 140 -5.72 1.24 11.97
CA LYS A 140 -4.77 1.75 12.98
C LYS A 140 -4.37 0.63 13.93
N LEU A 141 -3.11 0.65 14.38
CA LEU A 141 -2.62 -0.29 15.38
C LEU A 141 -3.56 -0.31 16.61
N PRO A 142 -4.15 -1.46 16.95
CA PRO A 142 -5.08 -1.54 18.07
C PRO A 142 -4.37 -1.15 19.37
N LYS A 143 -5.09 -0.46 20.26
CA LYS A 143 -4.56 -0.06 21.56
C LYS A 143 -4.24 -1.29 22.40
N MET A 144 -3.20 -1.20 23.22
CA MET A 144 -2.70 -2.30 24.06
C MET A 144 -3.79 -2.99 24.89
N ASP A 145 -4.76 -2.24 25.41
CA ASP A 145 -5.86 -2.82 26.20
C ASP A 145 -6.79 -3.71 25.37
N ALA A 146 -7.02 -3.36 24.09
CA ALA A 146 -7.79 -4.19 23.18
C ALA A 146 -7.07 -5.51 22.89
N LEU A 147 -5.75 -5.47 22.63
CA LEU A 147 -4.95 -6.69 22.45
C LEU A 147 -4.95 -7.57 23.72
N LYS A 148 -4.82 -6.97 24.91
CA LYS A 148 -4.85 -7.72 26.17
C LYS A 148 -6.20 -8.42 26.39
N ARG A 149 -7.31 -7.76 26.05
CA ARG A 149 -8.66 -8.37 26.11
C ARG A 149 -8.79 -9.53 25.13
N GLN A 150 -8.44 -9.32 23.86
CA GLN A 150 -8.45 -10.39 22.86
C GLN A 150 -7.59 -11.59 23.27
N ARG A 151 -6.41 -11.35 23.85
CA ARG A 151 -5.53 -12.41 24.36
C ARG A 151 -6.17 -13.21 25.49
N ARG A 152 -6.89 -12.55 26.40
CA ARG A 152 -7.63 -13.22 27.49
C ARG A 152 -8.78 -14.05 26.94
N GLU A 153 -9.60 -13.48 26.06
CA GLU A 153 -10.72 -14.18 25.43
C GLU A 153 -10.27 -15.42 24.65
N LEU A 154 -9.18 -15.31 23.88
CA LEU A 154 -8.59 -16.46 23.17
C LEU A 154 -8.05 -17.52 24.12
N ALA A 155 -7.46 -17.11 25.25
CA ALA A 155 -6.99 -18.04 26.27
C ALA A 155 -8.15 -18.78 26.95
N ASP A 156 -9.26 -18.08 27.24
CA ASP A 156 -10.45 -18.68 27.84
C ASP A 156 -11.13 -19.65 26.87
N LYS A 157 -11.27 -19.28 25.59
CA LYS A 157 -11.75 -20.17 24.52
C LYS A 157 -10.89 -21.42 24.39
N LYS A 158 -9.56 -21.25 24.39
CA LYS A 158 -8.62 -22.38 24.35
C LYS A 158 -8.81 -23.30 25.55
N LYS A 159 -8.97 -22.75 26.75
CA LYS A 159 -9.18 -23.52 27.98
C LYS A 159 -10.49 -24.30 27.96
N ALA A 160 -11.58 -23.68 27.51
CA ALA A 160 -12.88 -24.34 27.38
C ALA A 160 -12.82 -25.52 26.39
N LEU A 161 -12.31 -25.27 25.18
CA LEU A 161 -12.13 -26.32 24.16
C LEU A 161 -11.23 -27.47 24.65
N TYR A 162 -10.18 -27.16 25.41
CA TYR A 162 -9.31 -28.19 25.95
C TYR A 162 -9.99 -29.02 27.05
N ALA A 163 -10.89 -28.43 27.84
CA ALA A 163 -11.68 -29.16 28.82
C ALA A 163 -12.65 -30.13 28.13
N GLU A 164 -13.34 -29.69 27.08
CA GLU A 164 -14.20 -30.53 26.25
C GLU A 164 -13.42 -31.68 25.59
N TYR A 165 -12.27 -31.38 25.00
CA TYR A 165 -11.37 -32.40 24.42
C TYR A 165 -10.98 -33.46 25.46
N ARG A 166 -10.63 -33.03 26.68
CA ARG A 166 -10.29 -33.96 27.77
C ARG A 166 -11.49 -34.78 28.23
N GLN A 167 -12.69 -34.22 28.22
CA GLN A 167 -13.90 -34.95 28.57
C GLN A 167 -14.21 -36.01 27.51
N ALA A 168 -14.19 -35.64 26.22
CA ALA A 168 -14.37 -36.58 25.11
C ALA A 168 -13.34 -37.73 25.15
N GLN A 169 -12.09 -37.46 25.54
CA GLN A 169 -11.08 -38.50 25.75
C GLN A 169 -11.45 -39.46 26.89
N ARG A 170 -12.02 -38.97 27.98
CA ARG A 170 -12.45 -39.81 29.11
C ARG A 170 -13.64 -40.67 28.71
N ASP A 171 -14.61 -40.07 28.06
CA ASP A 171 -15.82 -40.76 27.59
C ASP A 171 -15.46 -41.85 26.59
N MET A 172 -14.52 -41.58 25.68
CA MET A 172 -13.95 -42.58 24.77
C MET A 172 -13.32 -43.76 25.54
N ARG A 173 -12.47 -43.49 26.54
CA ARG A 173 -11.84 -44.55 27.35
C ARG A 173 -12.86 -45.38 28.10
N GLN A 174 -13.89 -44.73 28.65
CA GLN A 174 -14.99 -45.42 29.34
C GLN A 174 -15.79 -46.28 28.36
N ALA A 175 -16.13 -45.77 27.18
CA ALA A 175 -16.84 -46.52 26.15
C ALA A 175 -16.06 -47.77 25.71
N VAL A 176 -14.74 -47.64 25.52
CA VAL A 176 -13.86 -48.79 25.21
C VAL A 176 -13.85 -49.81 26.35
N ALA A 177 -13.78 -49.37 27.61
CA ALA A 177 -13.82 -50.26 28.76
C ALA A 177 -15.17 -50.98 28.91
N VAL A 178 -16.29 -50.25 28.76
CA VAL A 178 -17.64 -50.83 28.78
C VAL A 178 -17.80 -51.84 27.66
N LYS A 179 -17.35 -51.52 26.44
CA LYS A 179 -17.36 -52.44 25.31
C LYS A 179 -16.57 -53.72 25.63
N ALA A 180 -15.35 -53.60 26.15
CA ALA A 180 -14.54 -54.76 26.52
C ALA A 180 -15.22 -55.65 27.58
N ASN A 181 -15.88 -55.03 28.57
CA ASN A 181 -16.64 -55.77 29.58
C ASN A 181 -17.86 -56.49 28.98
N ILE A 182 -18.61 -55.85 28.08
CA ILE A 182 -19.76 -56.45 27.40
C ILE A 182 -19.30 -57.61 26.52
N ASP A 183 -18.22 -57.43 25.74
CA ASP A 183 -17.66 -58.47 24.88
C ASP A 183 -17.27 -59.71 25.73
N HIS A 184 -16.67 -59.50 26.91
CA HIS A 184 -16.32 -60.56 27.85
C HIS A 184 -17.57 -61.28 28.41
N LEU A 185 -18.63 -60.55 28.76
CA LEU A 185 -19.87 -61.14 29.29
C LEU A 185 -20.65 -61.92 28.24
N LEU A 186 -20.61 -61.47 26.98
CA LEU A 186 -21.29 -62.14 25.87
C LEU A 186 -20.47 -63.29 25.27
N GLY A 187 -19.29 -63.57 25.82
CA GLY A 187 -18.39 -64.58 25.27
C GLY A 187 -17.89 -64.26 23.86
N LEU A 188 -17.98 -62.99 23.45
CA LEU A 188 -17.53 -62.49 22.14
C LEU A 188 -16.03 -62.16 22.13
N THR A 189 -15.35 -62.27 23.27
CA THR A 189 -13.89 -62.21 23.38
C THR A 189 -13.25 -63.55 22.98
N ASP A 190 -13.44 -63.98 21.74
CA ASP A 190 -12.77 -65.19 21.25
C ASP A 190 -11.35 -64.86 20.78
N GLY A 191 -10.36 -65.49 21.42
CA GLY A 191 -9.01 -65.58 20.86
C GLY A 191 -7.79 -65.62 21.81
N ARG A 192 -7.92 -65.94 23.10
CA ARG A 192 -6.75 -66.33 23.93
C ARG A 192 -7.06 -67.53 24.82
N ASP A 193 -6.89 -68.71 24.22
CA ASP A 193 -6.36 -69.93 24.83
C ASP A 193 -6.88 -70.34 26.22
N ASN A 194 -8.00 -71.07 26.22
CA ASN A 194 -8.19 -72.19 27.16
C ASN A 194 -7.32 -73.37 26.66
N LYS A 195 -6.00 -73.26 26.83
CA LYS A 195 -5.11 -74.42 26.92
C LYS A 195 -4.64 -74.49 28.36
N GLU A 196 -4.71 -75.69 28.92
CA GLU A 196 -4.28 -76.08 30.28
C GLU A 196 -5.34 -75.91 31.39
N GLN A 197 -6.23 -76.90 31.49
CA GLN A 197 -6.47 -77.63 32.74
C GLN A 197 -7.23 -78.94 32.46
N THR A 198 -6.50 -79.93 31.93
CA THR A 198 -6.87 -81.35 32.04
C THR A 198 -5.72 -82.07 32.74
N ARG A 199 -5.99 -82.49 33.98
CA ARG A 199 -5.25 -83.43 34.84
C ARG A 199 -3.91 -82.99 35.43
#